data_AF-A0A357VNM0-F1
#
_entry.id   AF-A0A357VNM0-F1
#
_cell.length_a   1.000
_cell.length_b   1.000
_cell.length_c   1.000
_cell.angle_alpha   90.00
_cell.angle_beta   90.00
_cell.angle_gamma   90.00
#
_symmetry.space_group_name_H-M   'P 1'
#
loop_
_entity.id
_entity.type
_entity.pdbx_description
1 polymer ?
#
loop_
_entity_poly.entity_id
_entity_poly.type
_entity_poly.pdbx_seq_one_letter_code
_entity_poly.pdbx_strand_id
1 'polypeptide(L)'
;MGQFKGYPIEKEEQVYVDTGILAVTTKHLYFYGKIKSFRVPYSKIVSFTPYSDGIGIQRDAASAKPQTFVTGDGWFIYNLVVNLAKEQLD
;
A
#
# COMPACT_ATOMS: atom_id res chain seq x y z
N MET A 1 -48.00 3.03 -7.60
CA MET A 1 -46.92 2.23 -6.98
C MET A 1 -45.63 2.54 -7.72
N GLY A 2 -44.71 3.31 -7.12
CA GLY A 2 -43.41 3.62 -7.71
C GLY A 2 -42.36 2.70 -7.10
N GLN A 3 -41.81 1.77 -7.88
CA GLN A 3 -40.67 0.98 -7.45
C GLN A 3 -39.39 1.80 -7.66
N PHE A 4 -38.80 2.26 -6.57
CA PHE A 4 -37.46 2.83 -6.58
C PHE A 4 -36.44 1.68 -6.58
N LYS A 5 -35.76 1.45 -7.71
CA LYS A 5 -34.60 0.54 -7.79
C LYS A 5 -33.34 1.36 -7.54
N GLY A 6 -32.92 1.44 -6.28
CA GLY A 6 -31.61 2.01 -5.94
C GLY A 6 -30.51 1.07 -6.41
N TYR A 7 -29.71 1.48 -7.38
CA TYR A 7 -28.47 0.79 -7.71
C TYR A 7 -27.46 1.11 -6.60
N PRO A 8 -26.86 0.11 -5.93
CA PRO A 8 -25.79 0.36 -4.98
C PRO A 8 -24.62 1.01 -5.73
N ILE A 9 -24.28 2.24 -5.35
CA ILE A 9 -23.07 2.90 -5.83
C ILE A 9 -21.95 2.44 -4.90
N GLU A 10 -21.07 1.59 -5.42
CA GLU A 10 -19.80 1.31 -4.73
C GLU A 10 -18.96 2.58 -4.73
N LYS A 11 -18.64 3.07 -3.53
CA LYS A 11 -17.70 4.17 -3.34
C LYS A 11 -16.38 3.60 -2.85
N GLU A 12 -15.33 3.79 -3.64
CA GLU A 12 -13.97 3.60 -3.16
C GLU A 12 -13.52 4.89 -2.46
N GLU A 13 -13.19 4.77 -1.18
CA GLU A 13 -12.69 5.89 -0.38
C GLU A 13 -11.33 5.51 0.22
N GLN A 14 -10.37 6.43 0.11
CA GLN A 14 -9.11 6.30 0.83
C GLN A 14 -9.32 6.75 2.27
N VAL A 15 -9.19 5.82 3.21
CA VAL A 15 -9.40 6.08 4.64
C VAL A 15 -8.04 6.17 5.34
N TYR A 16 -7.85 7.23 6.12
CA TYR A 16 -6.69 7.32 7.02
C TYR A 16 -6.73 6.18 8.04
N VAL A 17 -5.64 5.41 8.13
CA VAL A 17 -5.54 4.25 9.03
C VAL A 17 -4.71 4.57 10.26
N ASP A 18 -3.50 5.08 10.07
CA ASP A 18 -2.55 5.33 11.16
C ASP A 18 -1.40 6.23 10.68
N THR A 19 -0.66 6.80 11.64
CA THR A 19 0.62 7.49 11.40
C THR A 19 1.72 6.77 12.15
N GLY A 20 2.87 6.60 11.51
CA GLY A 20 3.96 5.83 12.08
C GLY A 20 5.21 5.82 11.22
N ILE A 21 6.06 4.85 11.47
CA ILE A 21 7.33 4.67 10.77
C ILE A 21 7.12 3.64 9.66
N LEU A 22 7.43 4.04 8.42
CA LEU A 22 7.63 3.12 7.31
C LEU A 22 9.12 2.79 7.23
N ALA A 23 9.50 1.59 7.64
CA ALA A 23 10.89 1.13 7.60
C ALA A 23 11.12 0.21 6.42
N VAL A 24 12.16 0.53 5.64
CA VAL A 24 12.57 -0.21 4.44
C VAL A 24 13.80 -1.04 4.79
N THR A 25 13.77 -2.31 4.46
CA THR A 25 14.93 -3.22 4.58
C THR A 25 15.15 -3.92 3.26
N THR A 26 16.25 -4.63 3.06
CA THR A 26 16.49 -5.37 1.82
C THR A 26 15.46 -6.46 1.53
N LYS A 27 14.87 -7.05 2.59
CA LYS A 27 13.94 -8.17 2.44
C LYS A 27 12.46 -7.82 2.57
N HIS A 28 12.17 -6.80 3.36
CA HIS A 28 10.81 -6.50 3.81
C HIS A 28 10.54 -5.01 3.93
N LEU A 29 9.28 -4.65 3.73
CA LEU A 29 8.71 -3.39 4.14
C LEU A 29 8.02 -3.56 5.50
N TYR A 30 8.31 -2.67 6.44
CA TYR A 30 7.69 -2.64 7.75
C TYR A 30 6.89 -1.35 7.92
N PHE A 31 5.73 -1.47 8.55
CA PHE A 31 5.03 -0.33 9.09
C PHE A 31 4.85 -0.53 10.59
N TYR A 32 5.18 0.49 11.36
CA TYR A 32 4.92 0.54 12.79
C TYR A 32 4.18 1.84 13.12
N GLY A 33 2.90 1.70 13.46
CA GLY A 33 2.06 2.77 13.98
C GLY A 33 1.36 2.33 15.27
N LYS A 34 0.66 3.27 15.91
CA LYS A 34 0.02 3.06 17.22
C LYS A 34 -1.15 2.06 17.14
N ILE A 35 -1.87 2.05 16.03
CA ILE A 35 -3.08 1.25 15.78
C ILE A 35 -2.73 0.00 14.97
N LYS A 36 -1.84 0.13 13.99
CA LYS A 36 -1.46 -0.95 13.07
C LYS A 36 0.05 -1.10 13.00
N SER A 37 0.51 -2.33 13.05
CA SER A 37 1.90 -2.69 12.79
C SER A 37 1.94 -3.96 11.96
N PHE A 38 2.82 -4.02 10.97
CA PHE A 38 2.97 -5.20 10.12
C PHE A 38 4.32 -5.22 9.41
N ARG A 39 4.61 -6.37 8.82
CA ARG A 39 5.72 -6.62 7.91
C ARG A 39 5.19 -7.24 6.62
N VAL A 40 5.74 -6.83 5.48
CA VAL A 40 5.46 -7.41 4.17
C VAL A 40 6.78 -7.78 3.48
N PRO A 41 7.04 -9.07 3.18
CA PRO A 41 8.13 -9.46 2.29
C PRO A 41 7.90 -8.88 0.88
N TYR A 42 8.95 -8.44 0.17
CA TYR A 42 8.75 -7.91 -1.19
C TYR A 42 8.21 -8.95 -2.17
N SER A 43 8.58 -10.23 -1.99
CA SER A 43 7.97 -11.36 -2.73
C SER A 43 6.46 -11.52 -2.57
N LYS A 44 5.84 -10.81 -1.62
CA LYS A 44 4.38 -10.78 -1.40
C LYS A 44 3.73 -9.46 -1.82
N ILE A 45 4.46 -8.59 -2.52
CA ILE A 45 3.91 -7.37 -3.12
C ILE A 45 3.79 -7.58 -4.63
N VAL A 46 2.57 -7.48 -5.16
CA VAL A 46 2.27 -7.76 -6.57
C VAL A 46 2.26 -6.51 -7.44
N SER A 47 2.07 -5.33 -6.84
CA SER A 47 2.18 -4.06 -7.54
C SER A 47 2.60 -2.92 -6.63
N PHE A 48 3.25 -1.94 -7.25
CA PHE A 48 3.66 -0.68 -6.65
C PHE A 48 3.06 0.47 -7.47
N THR A 49 2.38 1.39 -6.80
CA THR A 49 1.79 2.59 -7.42
C THR A 49 2.55 3.83 -6.95
N PRO A 50 3.23 4.58 -7.83
CA PRO A 50 3.90 5.81 -7.44
C PRO A 50 2.88 6.92 -7.17
N TYR A 51 3.13 7.71 -6.12
CA TYR A 51 2.48 8.99 -5.88
C TYR A 51 3.55 10.08 -5.78
N SER A 52 3.18 11.35 -5.87
CA SER A 52 4.14 12.46 -5.74
C SER A 52 4.77 12.54 -4.34
N ASP A 53 4.01 12.16 -3.31
CA ASP A 53 4.35 12.27 -1.90
C ASP A 53 4.47 10.91 -1.19
N GLY A 54 4.47 9.80 -1.94
CA GLY A 54 4.39 8.49 -1.34
C GLY A 54 4.33 7.31 -2.31
N ILE A 55 3.85 6.18 -1.80
CA ILE A 55 3.75 4.92 -2.55
C ILE A 55 2.53 4.10 -2.12
N GLY A 56 1.87 3.50 -3.10
CA GLY A 56 0.86 2.46 -2.91
C GLY A 56 1.47 1.07 -3.11
N ILE A 57 1.03 0.10 -2.29
CA ILE A 57 1.35 -1.31 -2.49
C ILE A 57 0.08 -2.15 -2.52
N GLN A 58 0.08 -3.18 -3.38
CA GLN A 58 -0.90 -4.26 -3.35
C GLN A 58 -0.21 -5.55 -2.93
N ARG A 59 -0.78 -6.24 -1.94
CA ARG A 59 -0.24 -7.52 -1.46
C ARG A 59 -0.87 -8.70 -2.18
N ASP A 60 -0.10 -9.79 -2.27
CA ASP A 60 -0.53 -11.12 -2.69
C ASP A 60 -1.41 -11.79 -1.60
N ALA A 61 -2.63 -11.27 -1.43
CA ALA A 61 -3.65 -11.89 -0.59
C ALA A 61 -5.06 -11.55 -1.13
N ALA A 62 -5.92 -12.56 -1.22
CA ALA A 62 -7.24 -12.46 -1.87
C ALA A 62 -8.15 -11.35 -1.32
N SER A 63 -7.95 -10.92 -0.07
CA SER A 63 -8.71 -9.86 0.60
C SER A 63 -7.87 -8.65 1.01
N ALA A 64 -6.61 -8.57 0.57
CA ALA A 64 -5.78 -7.42 0.88
C ALA A 64 -6.28 -6.18 0.15
N LYS A 65 -6.66 -5.16 0.93
CA LYS A 65 -6.91 -3.83 0.38
C LYS A 65 -5.58 -3.19 -0.01
N PRO A 66 -5.55 -2.37 -1.09
CA PRO A 66 -4.41 -1.52 -1.40
C PRO A 66 -4.03 -0.66 -0.18
N GLN A 67 -2.74 -0.43 0.01
CA GLN A 67 -2.23 0.41 1.10
C GLN A 67 -1.38 1.51 0.52
N THR A 68 -1.71 2.75 0.89
CA THR A 68 -0.95 3.94 0.50
C THR A 68 -0.22 4.49 1.71
N PHE A 69 1.05 4.88 1.52
CA PHE A 69 1.87 5.52 2.54
C PHE A 69 2.33 6.87 2.03
N VAL A 70 2.08 7.93 2.80
CA VAL A 70 2.61 9.27 2.56
C VAL A 70 3.96 9.37 3.27
N THR A 71 5.02 9.61 2.52
CA THR A 71 6.41 9.69 3.01
C THR A 71 7.04 11.06 2.79
N GLY A 72 6.42 11.93 1.99
CA GLY A 72 6.90 13.26 1.65
C GLY A 72 7.85 13.31 0.44
N ASP A 73 8.40 12.16 0.03
CA ASP A 73 9.20 12.00 -1.18
C ASP A 73 8.81 10.71 -1.89
N GLY A 74 7.90 10.82 -2.87
CA GLY A 74 7.37 9.70 -3.62
C GLY A 74 8.38 9.09 -4.59
N TRP A 75 9.23 9.92 -5.20
CA TRP A 75 10.24 9.46 -6.15
C TRP A 75 11.29 8.59 -5.45
N PHE A 76 11.79 9.04 -4.29
CA PHE A 76 12.78 8.29 -3.52
C PHE A 76 12.23 6.94 -3.05
N ILE A 77 11.07 6.95 -2.38
CA ILE A 77 10.52 5.72 -1.80
C ILE A 77 10.14 4.69 -2.87
N TYR A 78 9.59 5.14 -4.00
CA TYR A 78 9.25 4.26 -5.12
C TYR A 78 10.48 3.56 -5.69
N ASN A 79 11.52 4.34 -6.05
CA ASN A 79 12.72 3.77 -6.64
C ASN A 79 13.47 2.84 -5.67
N LEU A 80 13.54 3.22 -4.39
CA LEU A 80 14.17 2.39 -3.37
C LEU A 80 13.45 1.03 -3.24
N VAL A 81 12.13 1.06 -3.03
CA VAL A 81 11.36 -0.16 -2.76
C VAL A 81 11.26 -1.06 -3.99
N VAL A 82 11.06 -0.50 -5.18
CA VAL A 82 10.94 -1.28 -6.42
C VAL A 82 12.26 -1.97 -6.77
N ASN A 83 13.40 -1.31 -6.59
CA ASN A 83 14.69 -1.94 -6.87
C ASN A 83 15.04 -3.03 -5.86
N LEU A 84 14.74 -2.83 -4.57
CA LEU A 84 14.88 -3.90 -3.56
C LEU A 84 13.94 -5.08 -3.81
N ALA A 85 12.75 -4.83 -4.36
CA ALA A 85 11.83 -5.91 -4.75
C ALA A 85 12.35 -6.71 -5.95
N LYS A 86 12.94 -6.03 -6.95
CA LYS A 86 13.57 -6.67 -8.12
C LYS A 86 14.76 -7.54 -7.74
N GLU A 87 15.61 -7.06 -6.84
CA GLU A 87 16.78 -7.81 -6.32
C GLU A 87 16.40 -9.17 -5.70
N GLN A 88 15.15 -9.35 -5.25
CA GLN A 88 14.69 -10.64 -4.71
C GLN A 88 14.26 -11.66 -5.77
N LEU A 89 14.05 -11.21 -7.00
CA LEU A 89 13.59 -12.05 -8.11
C LEU A 89 14.77 -12.60 -8.93
N ASP A 90 15.96 -12.01 -8.79
CA ASP A 90 17.23 -12.42 -9.38
C ASP A 90 17.96 -13.44 -8.50
#